data_AF-A0A415MEF6-F1
#
_entry.id   AF-A0A415MEF6-F1
#
_cell.length_a   1.000
_cell.length_b   1.000
_cell.length_c   1.000
_cell.angle_alpha   90.00
_cell.angle_beta   90.00
_cell.angle_gamma   90.00
#
_symmetry.space_group_name_H-M   'P 1'
#
loop_
_entity.id
_entity.type
_entity.pdbx_description
1 polymer ?
#
loop_
_entity_poly.entity_id
_entity_poly.type
_entity_poly.pdbx_seq_one_letter_code
_entity_poly.pdbx_strand_id
1 'polypeptide(L)'
;MKQEFLWKNGGYNMRLPQELFAEALWLEWDNHYGIIHKEKLPDLLRRYNLKLKKEKTLDDIQLAFGRGLKGTFCNTAKQIEQIAEEIDKICIIANWEDAVAKYKI
;
A
#
# COMPACT_ATOMS: atom_id res chain seq x y z
N MET A 1 -15.45 -3.53 -12.91
CA MET A 1 -14.38 -3.07 -13.80
C MET A 1 -13.08 -3.35 -13.05
N LYS A 2 -12.31 -4.37 -13.46
CA LYS A 2 -11.02 -4.70 -12.84
C LYS A 2 -9.98 -3.78 -13.49
N GLN A 3 -9.30 -2.96 -12.69
CA GLN A 3 -8.29 -2.04 -13.16
C GLN A 3 -7.06 -2.88 -13.55
N GLU A 4 -6.80 -3.01 -14.85
CA GLU A 4 -5.60 -3.67 -15.35
C GLU A 4 -4.39 -2.80 -14.99
N PHE A 5 -3.50 -3.37 -14.20
CA PHE A 5 -2.25 -2.77 -13.78
C PHE A 5 -1.32 -2.54 -14.98
N LEU A 6 -1.08 -1.27 -15.33
CA LEU A 6 -0.20 -0.84 -16.42
C LEU A 6 1.27 -0.85 -15.93
N TRP A 7 1.99 -1.98 -16.11
CA TRP A 7 3.35 -2.19 -15.54
C TRP A 7 4.47 -2.49 -16.54
N LYS A 8 4.39 -2.10 -17.82
CA LYS A 8 5.51 -2.36 -18.74
C LYS A 8 5.85 -1.15 -19.60
N ASN A 9 7.03 -0.60 -19.30
CA ASN A 9 7.91 0.24 -20.12
C ASN A 9 8.15 1.65 -19.55
N GLY A 10 9.44 1.95 -19.34
CA GLY A 10 9.94 3.11 -18.62
C GLY A 10 9.43 4.47 -19.13
N GLY A 11 9.18 5.35 -18.17
CA GLY A 11 8.75 6.71 -18.38
C GLY A 11 7.91 7.17 -17.19
N TYR A 12 8.57 7.74 -16.18
CA TYR A 12 8.02 8.22 -14.89
C TYR A 12 7.60 7.13 -13.90
N ASN A 13 8.38 7.04 -12.81
CA ASN A 13 8.19 6.14 -11.67
C ASN A 13 7.03 6.63 -10.78
N MET A 14 5.82 6.76 -11.35
CA MET A 14 4.64 7.24 -10.63
C MET A 14 3.97 6.06 -9.91
N ARG A 15 4.40 5.84 -8.67
CA ARG A 15 3.84 4.80 -7.80
C ARG A 15 2.46 5.21 -7.29
N LEU A 16 1.51 4.29 -7.32
CA LEU A 16 0.17 4.47 -6.76
C LEU A 16 0.24 4.70 -5.24
N PRO A 17 -0.72 5.42 -4.66
CA PRO A 17 -0.89 5.55 -3.21
C PRO A 17 -0.73 4.24 -2.43
N GLN A 18 -1.30 3.15 -2.93
CA GLN A 18 -1.24 1.81 -2.35
C GLN A 18 0.19 1.25 -2.31
N GLU A 19 0.99 1.52 -3.32
CA GLU A 19 2.37 1.03 -3.40
C GLU A 19 3.31 1.81 -2.50
N LEU A 20 3.12 3.13 -2.42
CA LEU A 20 3.86 3.98 -1.49
C LEU A 20 3.52 3.62 -0.04
N PHE A 21 2.24 3.33 0.22
CA PHE A 21 1.80 2.84 1.52
C PHE A 21 2.36 1.43 1.83
N ALA A 22 2.39 0.53 0.85
CA ALA A 22 2.97 -0.80 1.01
C ALA A 22 4.46 -0.75 1.37
N GLU A 23 5.23 0.12 0.71
CA GLU A 23 6.62 0.37 1.06
C GLU A 23 6.77 0.95 2.47
N ALA A 24 5.92 1.91 2.84
CA ALA A 24 5.94 2.47 4.20
C ALA A 24 5.63 1.43 5.28
N LEU A 25 4.68 0.53 5.02
CA LEU A 25 4.39 -0.60 5.92
C LEU A 25 5.57 -1.56 6.03
N TRP A 26 6.20 -1.87 4.89
CA TRP A 26 7.39 -2.74 4.86
C TRP A 26 8.54 -2.13 5.66
N LEU A 27 8.80 -0.83 5.48
CA LEU A 27 9.82 -0.11 6.24
C LEU A 27 9.49 -0.02 7.73
N GLU A 28 8.23 0.20 8.10
CA GLU A 28 7.83 0.19 9.52
C GLU A 28 8.12 -1.18 10.14
N TRP A 29 7.72 -2.26 9.46
CA TRP A 29 7.97 -3.63 9.90
C TRP A 29 9.46 -3.96 10.03
N ASP A 30 10.27 -3.58 9.04
CA ASP A 30 11.72 -3.85 9.01
C ASP A 30 12.45 -3.07 10.12
N ASN A 31 12.14 -1.78 10.28
CA ASN A 31 12.77 -0.92 11.30
C ASN A 31 12.35 -1.24 12.73
N HIS A 32 11.21 -1.91 12.93
CA HIS A 32 10.68 -2.24 14.26
C HIS A 32 10.66 -3.76 14.51
N TYR A 33 11.63 -4.49 13.94
CA TYR A 33 11.87 -5.92 14.21
C TYR A 33 10.63 -6.81 14.04
N GLY A 34 9.85 -6.52 13.01
CA GLY A 34 8.68 -7.28 12.63
C GLY A 34 7.36 -6.80 13.21
N ILE A 35 7.34 -5.63 13.85
CA ILE A 35 6.15 -5.03 14.47
C ILE A 35 5.61 -3.90 13.59
N ILE A 36 4.29 -3.89 13.35
CA ILE A 36 3.58 -2.75 12.76
C ILE A 36 2.68 -2.15 13.84
N HIS A 37 3.02 -0.94 14.29
CA HIS A 37 2.30 -0.20 15.30
C HIS A 37 0.93 0.26 14.79
N LYS A 38 -0.17 -0.26 15.38
CA LYS A 38 -1.54 0.05 14.94
C LYS A 38 -1.85 1.54 15.07
N GLU A 39 -1.31 2.17 16.10
CA GLU A 39 -1.44 3.59 16.39
C GLU A 39 -0.91 4.50 15.27
N LYS A 40 0.07 4.05 14.47
CA LYS A 40 0.60 4.81 13.33
C LYS A 40 -0.18 4.60 12.03
N LEU A 41 -0.98 3.54 11.94
CA LEU A 41 -1.70 3.19 10.71
C LEU A 41 -2.66 4.29 10.23
N PRO A 42 -3.46 4.97 11.09
CA PRO A 42 -4.30 6.08 10.64
C PRO A 42 -3.50 7.24 10.03
N ASP A 43 -2.36 7.58 10.64
CA ASP A 43 -1.49 8.65 10.13
C ASP A 43 -0.85 8.28 8.80
N LEU A 44 -0.40 7.02 8.65
CA LEU A 44 0.12 6.50 7.39
C LEU A 44 -0.95 6.51 6.30
N LEU A 45 -2.16 6.01 6.59
CA LEU A 45 -3.28 6.05 5.63
C LEU A 45 -3.54 7.48 5.14
N ARG A 46 -3.61 8.45 6.06
CA ARG A 46 -3.80 9.87 5.69
C ARG A 46 -2.64 10.40 4.86
N ARG A 47 -1.38 10.10 5.25
CA ARG A 47 -0.17 10.57 4.56
C ARG A 47 -0.14 10.11 3.10
N TYR A 48 -0.58 8.89 2.84
CA TYR A 48 -0.60 8.31 1.51
C TYR A 48 -1.97 8.48 0.82
N ASN A 49 -2.87 9.33 1.32
CA ASN A 49 -4.18 9.59 0.70
C ASN A 49 -5.02 8.31 0.51
N LEU A 50 -4.99 7.42 1.51
CA LEU A 50 -5.77 6.19 1.54
C LEU A 50 -6.79 6.22 2.67
N LYS A 51 -7.88 5.48 2.48
CA LYS A 51 -8.87 5.16 3.50
C LYS A 51 -9.28 3.70 3.39
N LEU A 52 -9.70 3.11 4.50
CA LEU A 52 -10.26 1.77 4.53
C LEU A 52 -11.57 1.72 3.75
N LYS A 53 -11.82 0.61 3.05
CA LYS A 53 -13.14 0.28 2.49
C LYS A 53 -14.15 0.10 3.62
N LYS A 54 -15.44 0.21 3.28
CA LYS A 54 -16.53 -0.03 4.22
C LYS A 54 -16.32 -1.40 4.90
N GLU A 55 -16.54 -1.47 6.22
CA GLU A 55 -16.41 -2.68 7.04
C GLU A 55 -14.98 -3.22 7.19
N LYS A 56 -13.96 -2.52 6.67
CA LYS A 56 -12.55 -2.83 6.92
C LYS A 56 -12.02 -2.10 8.14
N THR A 57 -11.10 -2.75 8.82
CA THR A 57 -10.50 -2.31 10.08
C THR A 57 -8.98 -2.20 9.96
N LEU A 58 -8.33 -1.64 10.98
CA LEU A 58 -6.87 -1.60 11.03
C LEU A 58 -6.26 -3.01 11.14
N ASP A 59 -6.99 -3.97 11.68
CA ASP A 59 -6.56 -5.37 11.76
C ASP A 59 -6.49 -6.03 10.38
N ASP A 60 -7.40 -5.65 9.47
CA ASP A 60 -7.33 -6.09 8.07
C ASP A 60 -6.02 -5.65 7.40
N ILE A 61 -5.44 -4.50 7.78
CA ILE A 61 -4.16 -4.02 7.24
C ILE A 61 -3.02 -4.93 7.66
N GLN A 62 -2.94 -5.29 8.94
CA GLN A 62 -1.92 -6.22 9.43
C GLN A 62 -2.06 -7.59 8.77
N LEU A 63 -3.29 -8.06 8.58
CA LEU A 63 -3.56 -9.31 7.89
C LEU A 63 -3.18 -9.25 6.40
N ALA A 64 -3.50 -8.17 5.70
CA ALA A 64 -3.12 -7.93 4.31
C ALA A 64 -1.59 -7.89 4.15
N PHE A 65 -0.90 -7.20 5.07
CA PHE A 65 0.56 -7.17 5.11
C PHE A 65 1.16 -8.58 5.25
N GLY A 66 0.69 -9.37 6.23
CA GLY A 66 1.15 -10.74 6.43
C GLY A 66 0.90 -11.65 5.22
N ARG A 67 -0.20 -11.44 4.49
CA ARG A 67 -0.49 -12.14 3.22
C ARG A 67 0.50 -11.75 2.13
N GLY A 68 0.87 -10.47 2.02
CA GLY A 68 1.85 -9.99 1.04
C GLY A 68 3.28 -10.49 1.28
N LEU A 69 3.61 -10.91 2.50
CA LEU A 69 4.89 -11.56 2.82
C LEU A 69 4.92 -13.06 2.48
N LYS A 70 3.79 -13.68 2.16
CA LYS A 70 3.70 -15.13 1.97
C LYS A 70 4.34 -15.55 0.64
N GLY A 71 5.39 -16.37 0.71
CA GLY A 71 6.03 -16.93 -0.49
C GLY A 71 6.96 -15.98 -1.23
N THR A 72 7.36 -14.87 -0.59
CA THR A 72 8.25 -13.84 -1.13
C THR A 72 9.56 -13.74 -0.35
N PHE A 73 10.08 -14.89 0.11
CA PHE A 73 11.34 -14.95 0.86
C PHE A 73 12.49 -14.28 0.09
N CYS A 74 13.19 -13.36 0.77
CA CYS A 74 14.38 -12.62 0.29
C CYS A 74 14.20 -11.79 -1.01
N ASN A 75 12.98 -11.47 -1.43
CA ASN A 75 12.73 -10.58 -2.57
C ASN A 75 11.88 -9.38 -2.15
N THR A 76 12.56 -8.31 -1.72
CA THR A 76 11.93 -7.07 -1.22
C THR A 76 11.01 -6.42 -2.24
N ALA A 77 11.42 -6.33 -3.51
CA ALA A 77 10.59 -5.73 -4.55
C ALA A 77 9.26 -6.49 -4.71
N LYS A 78 9.34 -7.82 -4.74
CA LYS A 78 8.16 -8.70 -4.84
C LYS A 78 7.31 -8.69 -3.57
N GLN A 79 7.91 -8.53 -2.39
CA GLN A 79 7.19 -8.34 -1.13
C GLN A 79 6.34 -7.07 -1.19
N ILE A 80 6.93 -5.95 -1.56
CA ILE A 80 6.24 -4.65 -1.62
C ILE A 80 5.11 -4.68 -2.66
N GLU A 81 5.35 -5.28 -3.83
CA GLU A 81 4.34 -5.47 -4.87
C GLU A 81 3.13 -6.27 -4.34
N GLN A 82 3.37 -7.41 -3.69
CA GLN A 82 2.28 -8.24 -3.14
C GLN A 82 1.57 -7.58 -1.96
N ILE A 83 2.30 -6.84 -1.12
CA ILE A 83 1.67 -6.03 -0.07
C ILE A 83 0.75 -5.00 -0.72
N ALA A 84 1.18 -4.31 -1.78
CA ALA A 84 0.35 -3.33 -2.48
C ALA A 84 -0.93 -3.96 -3.06
N GLU A 85 -0.84 -5.15 -3.65
CA GLU A 85 -2.01 -5.90 -4.14
C GLU A 85 -3.00 -6.26 -3.02
N GLU A 86 -2.50 -6.68 -1.85
CA GLU A 86 -3.36 -7.00 -0.70
C GLU A 86 -3.97 -5.74 -0.08
N ILE A 87 -3.22 -4.63 -0.04
CA ILE A 87 -3.72 -3.32 0.42
C ILE A 87 -4.82 -2.81 -0.50
N ASP A 88 -4.69 -2.94 -1.83
CA ASP A 88 -5.70 -2.50 -2.78
C ASP A 88 -7.06 -3.20 -2.58
N LYS A 89 -7.05 -4.42 -2.03
CA LYS A 89 -8.28 -5.15 -1.68
C LYS A 89 -9.03 -4.49 -0.52
N ILE A 90 -8.34 -3.83 0.41
CA ILE A 90 -8.91 -3.31 1.66
C ILE A 90 -8.94 -1.78 1.76
N CYS A 91 -8.12 -1.07 0.99
CA CYS A 91 -8.03 0.38 0.97
C CYS A 91 -8.52 0.95 -0.37
N ILE A 92 -8.92 2.21 -0.37
CA ILE A 92 -9.23 3.01 -1.55
C ILE A 92 -8.59 4.38 -1.39
N ILE A 93 -8.40 5.08 -2.52
CA ILE A 93 -7.95 6.47 -2.51
C ILE A 93 -8.98 7.33 -1.78
N ALA A 94 -8.51 8.13 -0.83
CA ALA A 94 -9.37 8.94 0.02
C ALA A 94 -9.92 10.16 -0.73
N ASN A 95 -9.03 10.90 -1.40
CA ASN A 95 -9.34 12.06 -2.22
C ASN A 95 -8.81 11.85 -3.65
N TRP A 96 -9.73 11.68 -4.61
CA TRP A 96 -9.38 11.51 -6.02
C TRP A 96 -8.83 12.79 -6.65
N GLU A 97 -9.25 13.98 -6.23
CA GLU A 97 -8.73 15.24 -6.78
C GLU A 97 -7.27 15.45 -6.39
N ASP A 98 -6.91 15.16 -5.13
CA ASP A 98 -5.52 15.20 -4.65
C ASP A 98 -4.65 14.13 -5.33
N ALA A 99 -5.21 12.93 -5.54
CA ALA A 99 -4.52 11.89 -6.30
C ALA A 99 -4.27 12.38 -7.75
N VAL A 100 -5.31 12.78 -8.48
CA VAL A 100 -5.27 13.27 -9.88
C VAL A 100 -4.36 14.50 -10.02
N ALA A 101 -4.31 15.40 -9.03
CA ALA A 101 -3.43 16.56 -9.04
C ALA A 101 -1.95 16.17 -9.10
N LYS A 102 -1.55 15.06 -8.46
CA LYS A 102 -0.18 14.52 -8.57
C LYS A 102 0.13 13.93 -9.95
N TYR A 103 -0.90 13.67 -10.78
CA TYR A 103 -0.77 13.16 -12.15
C TYR A 103 -0.91 14.26 -13.22
N LYS A 104 -1.34 15.48 -12.86
CA LYS A 104 -1.37 16.63 -13.78
C LYS A 104 -0.04 17.39 -13.69
N ILE A 105 0.93 16.97 -14.51
CA ILE A 105 2.11 17.77 -14.87
C ILE A 105 1.76 18.56 -16.13
#